data_AF-A0A329VUE1-F1
#
_entry.id   AF-A0A329VUE1-F1
#
_cell.length_a   1.000
_cell.length_b   1.000
_cell.length_c   1.000
_cell.angle_alpha   90.00
_cell.angle_beta   90.00
_cell.angle_gamma   90.00
#
_symmetry.space_group_name_H-M   'P 1'
#
loop_
_entity.id
_entity.type
_entity.pdbx_description
1 polymer ?
#
loop_
_entity_poly.entity_id
_entity_poly.type
_entity_poly.pdbx_seq_one_letter_code
_entity_poly.pdbx_strand_id
1 'polypeptide(L)' 'MYGEKFNSDPCPQGHTLRYVSNGSCTECQRHKDKKRKKEKREIEKIVKLEDFTHRVFIIGNPERVNKL' A
#
# COMPACT_ATOMS: atom_id res chain seq x y z
N MET A 1 -10.30 26.42 -10.90
CA MET A 1 -9.42 25.30 -11.26
C MET A 1 -8.07 25.51 -10.58
N TYR A 2 -7.83 24.92 -9.41
CA TYR A 2 -6.49 24.96 -8.81
C TYR A 2 -5.67 23.82 -9.41
N GLY A 3 -4.92 24.12 -10.47
CA GLY A 3 -3.95 23.18 -11.05
C GLY A 3 -2.84 22.88 -10.04
N GLU A 4 -2.36 21.65 -10.03
CA GLU A 4 -1.21 21.25 -9.23
C GLU A 4 0.02 22.08 -9.67
N LYS A 5 0.66 22.77 -8.73
CA LYS A 5 1.91 23.51 -8.98
C LYS A 5 3.09 22.55 -8.81
N PHE A 6 3.98 22.55 -9.80
CA PHE A 6 5.20 21.75 -9.80
C PHE A 6 6.43 22.63 -9.67
N ASN A 7 7.42 22.17 -8.91
CA ASN A 7 8.77 22.68 -8.88
C ASN A 7 9.63 21.83 -9.83
N SER A 8 10.56 22.47 -10.53
CA SER A 8 11.54 21.86 -11.43
C SER A 8 12.76 21.28 -10.70
N ASP A 9 12.91 21.54 -9.41
CA ASP A 9 14.03 21.03 -8.62
C ASP A 9 14.04 19.49 -8.60
N PRO A 10 15.16 18.84 -9.00
CA PRO A 10 15.26 17.41 -8.98
C PRO A 10 15.16 16.87 -7.56
N CYS A 11 14.45 15.76 -7.37
CA CYS A 11 14.47 15.02 -6.13
C CYS A 11 15.82 14.27 -5.95
N PRO A 12 16.11 13.67 -4.79
CA PRO A 12 17.35 12.92 -4.56
C PRO A 12 17.61 11.76 -5.53
N GLN A 13 16.58 11.29 -6.22
CA GLN A 13 16.67 10.25 -7.26
C GLN A 13 16.77 10.81 -8.69
N GLY A 14 16.76 12.13 -8.85
CA GLY A 14 16.87 12.81 -10.14
C GLY A 14 15.55 13.15 -10.84
N HIS A 15 14.39 12.81 -10.27
CA HIS A 15 13.09 13.14 -10.87
C HIS A 15 12.76 14.63 -10.72
N THR A 16 12.34 15.28 -11.81
CA THR A 16 12.17 16.75 -11.87
C THR A 16 10.73 17.23 -11.66
N LEU A 17 9.73 16.35 -11.76
CA LEU A 17 8.33 16.72 -11.51
C LEU A 17 8.02 16.59 -10.02
N ARG A 18 8.14 17.70 -9.28
CA ARG A 18 7.97 17.74 -7.83
C ARG A 18 6.79 18.60 -7.43
N TYR A 19 5.85 18.05 -6.66
CA TYR A 19 4.72 18.81 -6.15
C TYR A 19 5.20 19.91 -5.20
N VAL A 20 4.71 21.14 -5.38
CA VAL A 20 5.02 22.26 -4.47
C VAL A 20 4.37 22.06 -3.10
N SER A 21 3.20 21.41 -3.06
CA SER A 21 2.39 21.25 -1.85
C SER A 21 3.03 20.37 -0.76
N ASN A 22 3.71 19.29 -1.16
CA ASN A 22 4.28 18.31 -0.23
C ASN A 22 5.77 18.03 -0.47
N GLY A 23 6.38 18.67 -1.48
CA GLY A 23 7.78 18.44 -1.84
C GLY A 23 8.07 16.99 -2.24
N SER A 24 7.08 16.20 -2.63
CA SER A 24 7.24 14.84 -3.14
C SER A 24 7.33 14.86 -4.65
N CYS A 25 8.23 14.07 -5.22
CA CYS A 25 8.25 13.87 -6.66
C CYS A 25 7.09 12.95 -7.10
N THR A 26 6.50 13.18 -8.26
CA THR A 26 5.36 12.40 -8.77
C THR A 26 5.67 10.90 -8.81
N GLU A 27 6.87 10.55 -9.25
CA GLU A 27 7.32 9.15 -9.32
C GLU A 27 7.49 8.54 -7.93
N CYS A 28 8.16 9.25 -7.03
CA CYS A 28 8.37 8.88 -5.63
C CYS A 28 7.03 8.63 -4.94
N GLN A 29 6.06 9.52 -5.18
CA GLN A 29 4.71 9.42 -4.65
C GLN A 29 4.01 8.16 -5.20
N ARG A 30 4.08 7.93 -6.52
CA ARG A 30 3.54 6.73 -7.15
C ARG A 30 4.11 5.43 -6.56
N HIS A 31 5.40 5.40 -6.26
CA HIS A 31 6.04 4.25 -5.61
C HIS A 31 5.52 4.02 -4.19
N LYS A 32 5.41 5.10 -3.40
CA LYS A 32 4.82 5.06 -2.05
C LYS A 32 3.36 4.58 -2.07
N ASP A 33 2.56 5.10 -2.99
CA ASP A 33 1.14 4.75 -3.12
C ASP A 33 0.97 3.28 -3.53
N LYS A 34 1.79 2.78 -4.46
CA LYS A 34 1.83 1.36 -4.82
C LYS A 34 2.17 0.48 -3.62
N LYS A 35 3.19 0.85 -2.84
CA LYS A 35 3.59 0.12 -1.63
C LYS A 35 2.45 0.08 -0.61
N ARG A 36 1.86 1.23 -0.28
CA ARG A 36 0.73 1.34 0.66
C ARG A 36 -0.47 0.50 0.21
N LYS A 37 -0.76 0.49 -1.10
CA LYS A 37 -1.87 -0.30 -1.65
C LYS A 37 -1.61 -1.80 -1.58
N LYS A 38 -0.35 -2.23 -1.72
CA LYS A 38 0.05 -3.63 -1.51
C LYS A 38 -0.10 -4.05 -0.05
N GLU A 39 0.41 -3.25 0.88
CA GLU A 39 0.32 -3.51 2.33
C GLU A 39 -1.14 -3.61 2.79
N LYS A 40 -2.01 -2.69 2.34
CA LYS A 40 -3.45 -2.74 2.65
C LYS A 40 -4.09 -4.06 2.21
N ARG A 41 -3.75 -4.54 1.00
CA ARG A 41 -4.27 -5.82 0.48
C ARG A 41 -3.75 -7.02 1.27
N GLU A 42 -2.52 -6.97 1.76
CA GLU A 42 -1.96 -8.04 2.59
C GLU A 42 -2.66 -8.08 3.96
N ILE A 43 -2.92 -6.93 4.57
CA ILE A 43 -3.70 -6.82 5.81
C ILE A 43 -5.14 -7.34 5.61
N GLU A 44 -5.79 -6.96 4.51
CA GLU A 44 -7.15 -7.44 4.17
C GLU A 44 -7.23 -8.94 3.92
N LYS A 45 -6.12 -9.61 3.57
CA LYS A 45 -6.05 -11.07 3.41
C LYS A 45 -5.86 -11.82 4.73
N ILE A 46 -5.49 -11.12 5.81
CA ILE A 46 -5.37 -11.76 7.12
C ILE A 46 -6.78 -12.15 7.56
N VAL A 47 -7.06 -13.45 7.55
CA VAL A 47 -8.31 -14.02 8.03
C VAL A 47 -8.42 -13.72 9.51
N LYS A 48 -9.47 -13.01 9.91
CA LYS A 48 -9.73 -12.72 11.32
C LYS A 48 -10.66 -13.77 11.92
N LEU A 49 -10.48 -14.06 13.20
CA LEU A 49 -11.37 -14.99 13.92
C LEU A 49 -12.84 -14.50 13.89
N GLU A 50 -13.02 -13.17 13.85
CA GLU A 50 -14.31 -12.48 13.79
C GLU A 50 -15.08 -12.73 12.48
N ASP A 51 -14.36 -13.01 11.38
CA ASP A 51 -14.97 -13.17 10.05
C ASP A 51 -15.82 -14.45 9.98
N PHE A 52 -15.58 -15.41 10.89
CA PHE A 52 -16.33 -16.65 11.03
C PHE A 52 -17.59 -16.47 11.88
N THR A 53 -18.52 -15.65 11.38
CA THR A 53 -19.83 -15.40 12.03
C THR A 53 -20.81 -16.58 11.90
N HIS A 54 -20.46 -17.59 11.10
CA HIS A 54 -21.26 -18.81 10.90
C HIS A 54 -20.41 -20.05 11.21
N ARG A 55 -21.07 -21.17 11.52
CA ARG A 55 -20.38 -22.45 11.73
C ARG A 55 -19.68 -22.86 10.43
N VAL A 56 -18.35 -22.84 10.45
CA VAL A 56 -17.52 -23.29 9.32
C VAL A 56 -16.95 -24.67 9.61
N PHE A 57 -16.94 -25.52 8.58
CA PHE A 57 -16.13 -26.74 8.58
C PHE A 57 -14.75 -26.39 8.02
N ILE A 58 -13.70 -26.55 8.83
CA ILE A 58 -12.33 -26.37 8.35
C ILE A 58 -11.95 -27.62 7.57
N ILE A 59 -11.85 -27.50 6.24
CA ILE A 59 -11.37 -28.57 5.37
C ILE A 59 -9.84 -28.45 5.28
N GLY A 60 -9.14 -29.35 5.96
CA GLY A 60 -7.67 -29.38 6.04
C GLY A 60 -7.14 -29.16 7.45
N ASN A 61 -5.86 -29.51 7.69
CA ASN A 61 -5.25 -29.40 9.02
C ASN A 61 -4.78 -27.94 9.27
N PRO A 62 -5.36 -27.20 10.24
CA PRO A 62 -4.99 -25.82 10.53
C PRO A 62 -3.56 -25.66 11.07
N GLU A 63 -2.97 -26.69 11.66
CA GLU A 63 -1.58 -26.68 12.18
C GLU A 63 -0.51 -26.75 11.07
N ARG A 64 -0.91 -26.92 9.80
CA ARG A 64 0.02 -26.96 8.66
C ARG A 64 0.40 -25.59 8.10
N VAL A 65 -0.15 -24.50 8.64
CA VAL A 65 0.27 -23.15 8.24
C VAL A 65 1.64 -22.91 8.87
N ASN A 66 2.69 -23.02 8.05
CA ASN A 66 4.08 -22.83 8.49
C ASN A 66 4.24 -21.54 9.28
N LYS A 67 4.76 -21.66 10.51
CA LYS A 67 5.30 -20.53 11.27
C LYS A 67 6.51 -19.99 10.49
N LEU A 68 6.35 -18.83 9.88
CA LEU A 68 7.42 -17.96 9.39
C LEU A 68 7.59 -16.80 10.39
#